data_AF-X1BDZ8-F1
#
_entry.id   AF-X1BDZ8-F1
#
_cell.length_a   1.000
_cell.length_b   1.000
_cell.length_c   1.000
_cell.angle_alpha   90.00
_cell.angle_beta   90.00
_cell.angle_gamma   90.00
#
_symmetry.space_group_name_H-M   'P 1'
#
loop_
_entity.id
_entity.type
_entity.pdbx_description
1 polymer ?
#
loop_
_entity_poly.entity_id
_entity_poly.type
_entity_poly.pdbx_seq_one_letter_code
_entity_poly.pdbx_strand_id
1 'polypeptide(L)'
;AWMFPHALEKGEKRVELRKFNQIFVKSTEQAVVYENEQIVRTLINGVYDLDRKGGAENLKIVYLTKQDFDIKWGIPQQQGVLTSENVKVGASGTLSLSISAPEVFSLNIVKETAIVKNIEVKRKINDILRGILRETVSQYTIEEIQKVGHEELEILVMPSIVEELAKMGLISEGFTLTGLGVPPEHQTFDSF
;
A
#
# COMPACT_ATOMS: atom_id res chain seq x y z
N ALA A 1 5.06 -12.56 -8.59
CA ALA A 1 4.61 -11.43 -9.44
C ALA A 1 3.10 -11.34 -9.30
N TRP A 2 2.56 -10.16 -8.99
CA TRP A 2 1.11 -9.97 -8.94
C TRP A 2 0.62 -9.75 -10.37
N MET A 3 -0.04 -10.77 -10.91
CA MET A 3 -0.83 -10.72 -12.13
C MET A 3 -2.26 -11.07 -11.72
N PHE A 4 -3.21 -10.21 -12.10
CA PHE A 4 -4.62 -10.55 -11.98
C PHE A 4 -4.96 -11.68 -12.97
N PRO A 5 -5.74 -12.70 -12.57
CA PRO A 5 -6.14 -13.78 -13.44
C PRO A 5 -7.19 -13.25 -14.42
N HIS A 6 -6.69 -12.80 -15.58
CA HIS A 6 -7.22 -13.03 -16.94
C HIS A 6 -6.47 -12.26 -18.02
N ALA A 7 -5.36 -11.59 -17.70
CA ALA A 7 -4.36 -11.32 -18.73
C ALA A 7 -3.48 -12.58 -18.90
N LEU A 8 -3.91 -13.48 -19.79
CA LEU A 8 -3.14 -14.59 -20.38
C LEU A 8 -3.18 -15.93 -19.61
N GLU A 9 -4.32 -16.62 -19.66
CA GLU A 9 -4.25 -18.09 -19.74
C GLU A 9 -3.88 -18.51 -21.17
N LYS A 10 -3.07 -19.56 -21.26
CA LYS A 10 -2.39 -20.07 -22.46
C LYS A 10 -3.24 -20.00 -23.73
N GLY A 11 -2.81 -19.18 -24.69
CA GLY A 11 -3.33 -19.20 -26.07
C GLY A 11 -4.44 -18.21 -26.38
N GLU A 12 -4.84 -17.34 -25.45
CA GLU A 12 -5.86 -16.34 -25.75
C GLU A 12 -5.29 -15.09 -26.43
N LYS A 13 -5.80 -14.85 -27.64
CA LYS A 13 -5.56 -13.65 -28.47
C LYS A 13 -5.80 -12.40 -27.62
N ARG A 14 -5.03 -11.33 -27.91
CA ARG A 14 -5.39 -9.93 -27.55
C ARG A 14 -6.91 -9.79 -27.67
N VAL A 15 -7.61 -9.68 -26.55
CA VAL A 15 -9.04 -9.40 -26.58
C VAL A 15 -9.16 -7.96 -27.05
N GLU A 16 -9.39 -7.76 -28.34
CA GLU A 16 -9.90 -6.50 -28.83
C GLU A 16 -11.19 -6.23 -28.04
N LEU A 17 -11.21 -5.15 -27.25
CA LEU A 17 -12.36 -4.67 -26.45
C LEU A 17 -13.63 -4.40 -27.29
N ARG A 18 -13.61 -4.70 -28.60
CA ARG A 18 -14.68 -4.45 -29.56
C ARG A 18 -15.98 -5.23 -29.30
N LYS A 19 -15.99 -6.27 -28.43
CA LYS A 19 -17.16 -7.18 -28.29
C LYS A 19 -17.97 -7.13 -27.00
N PHE A 20 -17.54 -6.46 -25.94
CA PHE A 20 -18.31 -6.44 -24.69
C PHE A 20 -18.96 -5.06 -24.47
N ASN A 21 -20.30 -5.02 -24.47
CA ASN A 21 -21.09 -3.86 -24.05
C ASN A 21 -21.29 -3.84 -22.53
N GLN A 22 -20.46 -4.56 -21.77
CA GLN A 22 -20.71 -4.80 -20.37
C GLN A 22 -19.43 -4.69 -19.55
N ILE A 23 -19.53 -4.01 -18.42
CA ILE A 23 -18.53 -4.01 -17.36
C ILE A 23 -18.96 -5.09 -16.37
N PHE A 24 -18.12 -6.10 -16.19
CA PHE A 24 -18.31 -7.10 -15.14
C PHE A 24 -17.38 -6.78 -13.97
N VAL A 25 -17.93 -6.70 -12.76
CA VAL A 25 -17.21 -6.47 -11.51
C VAL A 25 -17.47 -7.65 -10.58
N LYS A 26 -16.43 -8.36 -10.17
CA LYS A 26 -16.55 -9.53 -9.29
C LYS A 26 -16.98 -9.14 -7.87
N SER A 27 -17.46 -10.10 -7.09
CA SER A 27 -17.79 -9.91 -5.67
C SER A 27 -16.60 -9.42 -4.85
N THR A 28 -15.39 -9.86 -5.19
CA THR A 28 -14.13 -9.52 -4.53
C THR A 28 -13.49 -8.23 -5.06
N GLU A 29 -14.17 -7.52 -5.97
CA GLU A 29 -13.63 -6.36 -6.67
C GLU A 29 -14.60 -5.18 -6.61
N GLN A 30 -14.04 -4.02 -6.93
CA GLN A 30 -14.74 -2.78 -7.27
C GLN A 30 -14.05 -2.17 -8.48
N ALA A 31 -14.75 -1.31 -9.23
CA ALA A 31 -14.21 -0.68 -10.42
C ALA A 31 -14.40 0.83 -10.39
N VAL A 32 -13.33 1.59 -10.55
CA VAL A 32 -13.36 3.04 -10.68
C VAL A 32 -13.41 3.39 -12.16
N VAL A 33 -14.45 4.10 -12.57
CA VAL A 33 -14.71 4.50 -13.96
C VAL A 33 -14.30 5.95 -14.16
N TYR A 34 -13.45 6.13 -15.15
CA TYR A 34 -12.95 7.41 -15.63
C TYR A 34 -13.58 7.75 -16.97
N GLU A 35 -13.92 9.02 -17.16
CA GLU A 35 -14.28 9.61 -18.44
C GLU A 35 -13.46 10.90 -18.59
N ASN A 36 -12.69 11.03 -19.68
CA ASN A 36 -11.83 12.19 -19.91
C ASN A 36 -10.90 12.52 -18.72
N GLU A 37 -10.26 11.49 -18.13
CA GLU A 37 -9.39 11.60 -16.94
C GLU A 37 -10.09 12.05 -15.65
N GLN A 38 -11.42 12.12 -15.62
CA GLN A 38 -12.22 12.44 -14.42
C GLN A 38 -12.95 11.19 -13.93
N ILE A 39 -12.98 10.99 -12.60
CA ILE A 39 -13.76 9.91 -12.00
C ILE A 39 -15.24 10.26 -12.10
N VAL A 40 -16.00 9.42 -12.78
CA VAL A 40 -17.45 9.60 -12.95
C VAL A 40 -18.22 8.72 -11.97
N ARG A 41 -17.73 7.51 -11.71
CA ARG A 41 -18.43 6.53 -10.88
C ARG A 41 -17.51 5.45 -10.34
N THR A 42 -17.82 4.95 -9.15
CA THR A 42 -17.32 3.68 -8.64
C THR A 42 -18.43 2.62 -8.70
N LEU A 43 -18.11 1.50 -9.33
CA LEU A 43 -18.98 0.36 -9.52
C LEU A 43 -18.63 -0.72 -8.50
N ILE A 44 -19.67 -1.28 -7.89
CA ILE A 44 -19.56 -2.44 -7.00
C ILE A 44 -19.76 -3.73 -7.79
N ASN A 45 -19.90 -4.86 -7.11
CA ASN A 45 -20.08 -6.15 -7.76
C ASN A 45 -21.37 -6.19 -8.61
N GLY A 46 -21.25 -6.65 -9.85
CA GLY A 46 -22.38 -6.69 -10.78
C GLY A 46 -21.98 -6.67 -12.25
N VAL A 47 -23.00 -6.68 -13.10
CA VAL A 47 -22.86 -6.48 -14.55
C VAL A 47 -23.50 -5.13 -14.88
N TYR A 48 -22.77 -4.27 -15.59
CA TYR A 48 -23.24 -2.94 -15.98
C TYR A 48 -23.18 -2.81 -17.50
N ASP A 49 -24.29 -2.39 -18.12
CA ASP A 49 -24.31 -2.14 -19.55
C ASP A 49 -23.63 -0.80 -19.90
N LEU A 50 -22.83 -0.82 -20.97
CA LEU A 50 -22.18 0.34 -21.57
C LEU A 50 -23.04 0.82 -22.74
N ASP A 51 -23.69 1.98 -22.57
CA ASP A 51 -24.37 2.64 -23.69
C ASP A 51 -23.34 3.27 -24.63
N ARG A 52 -23.08 2.58 -25.75
CA ARG A 52 -22.13 3.02 -26.77
C ARG A 52 -22.53 4.33 -27.47
N LYS A 53 -23.79 4.77 -27.37
CA LYS A 53 -24.24 6.03 -27.97
C LYS A 53 -23.78 7.27 -27.21
N GLY A 54 -23.29 7.11 -25.97
CA GLY A 54 -22.94 8.20 -25.07
C GLY A 54 -21.46 8.61 -25.00
N GLY A 55 -20.57 8.09 -25.86
CA GLY A 55 -19.15 8.49 -25.84
C GLY A 55 -18.19 7.52 -25.14
N ALA A 56 -18.43 6.21 -25.26
CA ALA A 56 -17.60 5.16 -24.67
C ALA A 56 -16.12 5.12 -25.14
N GLU A 57 -15.72 5.98 -26.08
CA GLU A 57 -14.35 6.02 -26.63
C GLU A 57 -13.31 6.52 -25.62
N ASN A 58 -13.73 7.32 -24.62
CA ASN A 58 -12.83 7.89 -23.60
C ASN A 58 -13.03 7.30 -22.19
N LEU A 59 -13.67 6.12 -22.10
CA LEU A 59 -13.87 5.43 -20.83
C LEU A 59 -12.64 4.60 -20.45
N LYS A 60 -12.13 4.81 -19.25
CA LYS A 60 -11.08 3.98 -18.63
C LYS A 60 -11.62 3.38 -17.33
N ILE A 61 -11.41 2.08 -17.13
CA ILE A 61 -11.92 1.36 -15.97
C ILE A 61 -10.73 0.78 -15.20
N VAL A 62 -10.67 1.06 -13.91
CA VAL A 62 -9.63 0.55 -13.00
C VAL A 62 -10.28 -0.41 -12.02
N TYR A 63 -9.92 -1.68 -12.08
CA TYR A 63 -10.37 -2.70 -11.14
C TYR A 63 -9.48 -2.74 -9.91
N LEU A 64 -10.10 -2.74 -8.74
CA LEU A 64 -9.46 -2.77 -7.44
C LEU A 64 -10.01 -3.93 -6.62
N THR A 65 -9.14 -4.59 -5.86
CA THR A 65 -9.56 -5.63 -4.91
C THR A 65 -10.29 -5.00 -3.72
N LYS A 66 -11.22 -5.77 -3.15
CA LYS A 66 -11.82 -5.51 -1.83
C LYS A 66 -11.15 -6.31 -0.71
N GLN A 67 -10.27 -7.24 -1.07
CA GLN A 67 -9.56 -8.08 -0.10
C GLN A 67 -8.40 -7.32 0.52
N ASP A 68 -8.18 -7.60 1.79
CA ASP A 68 -7.02 -7.14 2.53
C ASP A 68 -5.74 -7.75 1.96
N PHE A 69 -4.64 -7.04 2.09
CA PHE A 69 -3.35 -7.49 1.60
C PHE A 69 -2.21 -7.05 2.53
N ASP A 70 -1.21 -7.92 2.65
CA ASP A 70 -0.07 -7.70 3.52
C ASP A 70 1.13 -7.15 2.74
N ILE A 71 1.73 -6.10 3.29
CA ILE A 71 3.01 -5.56 2.84
C ILE A 71 4.06 -5.83 3.90
N LYS A 72 4.99 -6.73 3.58
CA LYS A 72 6.25 -6.86 4.30
C LYS A 72 7.13 -5.65 4.00
N TRP A 73 7.43 -4.86 5.01
CA TRP A 73 8.25 -3.67 4.93
C TRP A 73 9.54 -3.84 5.72
N GLY A 74 10.54 -3.03 5.37
CA GLY A 74 11.84 -3.12 6.02
C GLY A 74 12.78 -2.01 5.58
N ILE A 75 13.45 -1.43 6.56
CA ILE A 75 14.49 -0.42 6.43
C ILE A 75 15.77 -1.06 6.96
N PRO A 76 16.72 -1.44 6.09
CA PRO A 76 17.96 -2.06 6.53
C PRO A 76 18.78 -1.03 7.32
N GLN A 77 19.49 -1.49 8.34
CA GLN A 77 20.24 -0.63 9.26
C GLN A 77 21.21 0.34 8.54
N GLN A 78 21.83 -0.08 7.44
CA GLN A 78 22.73 0.78 6.65
C GLN A 78 22.01 2.03 6.10
N GLN A 79 20.71 1.90 5.81
CA GLN A 79 19.79 2.95 5.36
C GLN A 79 18.84 3.41 6.48
N GLY A 80 19.11 2.97 7.71
CA GLY A 80 18.30 3.16 8.91
C GLY A 80 18.07 4.63 9.27
N VAL A 81 17.23 4.81 10.27
CA VAL A 81 16.92 6.12 10.85
C VAL A 81 17.88 6.41 12.00
N LEU A 82 18.16 7.70 12.21
CA LEU A 82 19.10 8.12 13.26
C LEU A 82 18.34 8.36 14.56
N THR A 83 18.92 7.88 15.66
CA THR A 83 18.53 8.24 17.03
C THR A 83 18.99 9.64 17.39
N SER A 84 18.62 10.12 18.58
CA SER A 84 19.07 11.40 19.14
C SER A 84 20.60 11.48 19.31
N GLU A 85 21.25 10.33 19.50
CA GLU A 85 22.71 10.18 19.62
C GLU A 85 23.40 9.80 18.31
N ASN A 86 22.72 9.99 17.17
CA ASN A 86 23.26 9.78 15.84
C ASN A 86 23.65 8.31 15.53
N VAL A 87 22.98 7.36 16.16
CA VAL A 87 23.13 5.93 15.90
C VAL A 87 22.07 5.47 14.89
N LYS A 88 22.46 4.68 13.90
CA LYS A 88 21.54 4.17 12.86
C LYS A 88 20.81 2.92 13.33
N VAL A 89 19.48 2.95 13.26
CA VAL A 89 18.59 1.83 13.60
C VAL A 89 17.80 1.40 12.36
N GLY A 90 17.82 0.11 12.08
CA GLY A 90 16.95 -0.53 11.10
C GLY A 90 15.62 -0.96 11.72
N ALA A 91 14.59 -1.13 10.91
CA ALA A 91 13.29 -1.61 11.37
C ALA A 91 12.62 -2.46 10.29
N SER A 92 11.86 -3.48 10.68
CA SER A 92 11.11 -4.32 9.74
C SER A 92 9.83 -4.82 10.35
N GLY A 93 8.87 -5.15 9.49
CA GLY A 93 7.54 -5.54 9.94
C GLY A 93 6.59 -5.93 8.83
N THR A 94 5.33 -6.10 9.22
CA THR A 94 4.22 -6.33 8.28
C THR A 94 3.14 -5.30 8.53
N LEU A 95 2.58 -4.76 7.45
CA LEU A 95 1.44 -3.86 7.46
C LEU A 95 0.32 -4.50 6.63
N SER A 96 -0.81 -4.80 7.27
CA SER A 96 -2.02 -5.32 6.65
C SER A 96 -2.92 -4.16 6.26
N LEU A 97 -3.32 -4.12 5.01
CA LEU A 97 -3.99 -2.97 4.40
C LEU A 97 -5.27 -3.38 3.68
N SER A 98 -6.25 -2.48 3.67
CA SER A 98 -7.42 -2.57 2.80
C SER A 98 -7.68 -1.23 2.09
N ILE A 99 -8.38 -1.28 0.95
CA ILE A 99 -8.71 -0.08 0.15
C ILE A 99 -10.05 0.47 0.64
N SER A 100 -10.02 1.59 1.36
CA SER A 100 -11.22 2.23 1.91
C SER A 100 -11.82 3.31 1.00
N ALA A 101 -10.98 4.02 0.23
CA ALA A 101 -11.40 5.06 -0.69
C ALA A 101 -10.85 4.76 -2.11
N PRO A 102 -11.59 3.99 -2.92
CA PRO A 102 -11.17 3.52 -4.25
C PRO A 102 -10.76 4.65 -5.18
N GLU A 103 -11.47 5.78 -5.13
CA GLU A 103 -11.23 6.96 -5.95
C GLU A 103 -9.89 7.60 -5.58
N VAL A 104 -9.65 7.80 -4.29
CA VAL A 104 -8.41 8.37 -3.75
C VAL A 104 -7.23 7.45 -4.05
N PHE A 105 -7.39 6.15 -3.82
CA PHE A 105 -6.38 5.15 -4.15
C PHE A 105 -6.05 5.15 -5.64
N SER A 106 -7.08 5.20 -6.49
CA SER A 106 -6.89 5.23 -7.93
C SER A 106 -6.15 6.50 -8.39
N LEU A 107 -6.47 7.67 -7.82
CA LEU A 107 -5.81 8.93 -8.16
C LEU A 107 -4.37 9.05 -7.65
N ASN A 108 -4.08 8.51 -6.47
CA ASN A 108 -2.79 8.73 -5.80
C ASN A 108 -1.79 7.58 -6.02
N ILE A 109 -2.29 6.38 -6.35
CA ILE A 109 -1.49 5.18 -6.54
C ILE A 109 -1.53 4.69 -7.98
N VAL A 110 -2.73 4.57 -8.57
CA VAL A 110 -2.90 3.99 -9.92
C VAL A 110 -2.64 5.00 -11.03
N LYS A 111 -2.82 6.31 -10.81
CA LYS A 111 -2.72 7.35 -11.83
C LYS A 111 -1.41 7.33 -12.63
N GLU A 112 -0.32 6.83 -12.04
CA GLU A 112 0.99 6.72 -12.69
C GLU A 112 1.14 5.49 -13.61
N THR A 113 0.35 4.42 -13.42
CA THR A 113 0.53 3.14 -14.14
C THR A 113 -0.80 2.46 -14.49
N ALA A 114 -0.91 1.89 -15.69
CA ALA A 114 -2.10 1.13 -16.10
C ALA A 114 -2.30 -0.16 -15.27
N ILE A 115 -1.26 -0.61 -14.55
CA ILE A 115 -1.25 -1.80 -13.70
C ILE A 115 -0.42 -1.49 -12.46
N VAL A 116 -1.06 -1.36 -11.30
CA VAL A 116 -0.34 -1.23 -10.03
C VAL A 116 0.11 -2.61 -9.57
N LYS A 117 1.42 -2.80 -9.50
CA LYS A 117 2.01 -3.97 -8.87
C LYS A 117 2.21 -3.70 -7.39
N ASN A 118 2.11 -4.72 -6.54
CA ASN A 118 2.39 -4.58 -5.11
C ASN A 118 3.77 -3.97 -4.79
N ILE A 119 4.73 -4.04 -5.71
CA ILE A 119 6.03 -3.39 -5.55
C ILE A 119 5.93 -1.85 -5.51
N GLU A 120 5.00 -1.25 -6.25
CA GLU A 120 4.80 0.20 -6.29
C GLU A 120 4.15 0.69 -5.00
N VAL A 121 3.11 -0.02 -4.53
CA VAL A 121 2.49 0.22 -3.23
C VAL A 121 3.53 0.07 -2.12
N LYS A 122 4.28 -1.05 -2.12
CA LYS A 122 5.33 -1.32 -1.14
C LYS A 122 6.40 -0.22 -1.10
N ARG A 123 6.80 0.33 -2.25
CA ARG A 123 7.76 1.44 -2.29
C ARG A 123 7.19 2.68 -1.59
N LYS A 124 5.96 3.10 -1.93
CA LYS A 124 5.32 4.26 -1.29
C LYS A 124 5.15 4.04 0.22
N ILE A 125 4.72 2.85 0.63
CA ILE A 125 4.61 2.48 2.05
C ILE A 125 5.97 2.53 2.77
N ASN A 126 7.03 1.99 2.17
CA ASN A 126 8.38 2.05 2.76
C ASN A 126 8.86 3.50 2.95
N ASP A 127 8.57 4.39 1.99
CA ASP A 127 8.96 5.80 2.09
C ASP A 127 8.21 6.51 3.23
N ILE A 128 6.91 6.26 3.37
CA ILE A 128 6.07 6.77 4.48
C ILE A 128 6.59 6.27 5.83
N LEU A 129 6.75 4.95 5.97
CA LEU A 129 7.21 4.34 7.22
C LEU A 129 8.60 4.85 7.60
N ARG A 130 9.49 5.05 6.63
CA ARG A 130 10.81 5.62 6.88
C ARG A 130 10.74 7.07 7.36
N GLY A 131 9.83 7.87 6.83
CA GLY A 131 9.58 9.24 7.29
C GLY A 131 9.11 9.26 8.74
N ILE A 132 8.06 8.49 9.04
CA ILE A 132 7.46 8.41 10.38
C ILE A 132 8.46 7.87 11.40
N LEU A 133 9.11 6.75 11.09
CA LEU A 133 10.12 6.17 11.98
C LEU A 133 11.27 7.14 12.22
N ARG A 134 11.68 7.94 11.22
CA ARG A 134 12.73 8.94 11.44
C ARG A 134 12.30 9.98 12.45
N GLU A 135 11.09 10.50 12.32
CA GLU A 135 10.56 11.51 13.22
C GLU A 135 10.45 10.98 14.65
N THR A 136 9.91 9.77 14.82
CA THR A 136 9.78 9.12 16.14
C THR A 136 11.13 8.74 16.73
N VAL A 137 11.95 7.96 16.01
CA VAL A 137 13.24 7.42 16.52
C VAL A 137 14.24 8.52 16.84
N SER A 138 14.21 9.65 16.12
CA SER A 138 15.13 10.77 16.38
C SER A 138 14.98 11.41 17.78
N GLN A 139 13.87 11.13 18.47
CA GLN A 139 13.58 11.66 19.81
C GLN A 139 14.16 10.81 20.93
N TYR A 140 14.62 9.60 20.62
CA TYR A 140 15.08 8.63 21.62
C TYR A 140 16.55 8.28 21.42
N THR A 141 17.22 7.98 22.51
CA THR A 141 18.51 7.28 22.55
C THR A 141 18.33 5.79 22.22
N ILE A 142 19.42 5.07 21.92
CA ILE A 142 19.35 3.61 21.66
C ILE A 142 18.85 2.86 22.89
N GLU A 143 19.32 3.23 24.07
CA GLU A 143 18.92 2.57 25.32
C GLU A 143 17.42 2.74 25.58
N GLU A 144 16.87 3.92 25.31
CA GLU A 144 15.44 4.17 25.42
C GLU A 144 14.65 3.36 24.39
N ILE A 145 15.08 3.31 23.14
CA ILE A 145 14.40 2.54 22.09
C ILE A 145 14.38 1.04 22.43
N GLN A 146 15.49 0.51 22.95
CA GLN A 146 15.59 -0.88 23.39
C GLN A 146 14.63 -1.16 24.56
N LYS A 147 14.41 -0.18 25.45
CA LYS A 147 13.49 -0.31 26.60
C LYS A 147 12.02 -0.14 26.24
N VAL A 148 11.68 0.79 25.35
CA VAL A 148 10.31 1.02 24.83
C VAL A 148 9.75 -0.27 24.22
N GLY A 149 10.61 -1.08 23.60
CA GLY A 149 10.20 -2.35 23.00
C GLY A 149 9.33 -2.15 21.75
N HIS A 150 8.89 -3.25 21.15
CA HIS A 150 8.19 -3.18 19.87
C HIS A 150 6.77 -2.63 19.99
N GLU A 151 5.99 -3.10 20.98
CA GLU A 151 4.57 -2.75 21.12
C GLU A 151 4.36 -1.26 21.37
N GLU A 152 5.17 -0.64 22.23
CA GLU A 152 5.03 0.78 22.53
C GLU A 152 5.49 1.64 21.34
N LEU A 153 6.54 1.22 20.61
CA LEU A 153 6.95 1.90 19.39
C LEU A 153 5.87 1.82 18.29
N GLU A 154 5.17 0.67 18.18
CA GLU A 154 4.02 0.53 17.29
C GLU A 154 2.91 1.52 17.64
N ILE A 155 2.56 1.65 18.92
CA ILE A 155 1.55 2.60 19.40
C ILE A 155 1.93 4.05 19.05
N LEU A 156 3.22 4.39 19.17
CA LEU A 156 3.73 5.74 18.89
C LEU A 156 3.64 6.10 17.40
N VAL A 157 3.94 5.16 16.50
CA VAL A 157 3.96 5.44 15.05
C VAL A 157 2.58 5.29 14.38
N MET A 158 1.67 4.50 14.96
CA MET A 158 0.39 4.17 14.34
C MET A 158 -0.45 5.38 13.93
N PRO A 159 -0.62 6.43 14.76
CA PRO A 159 -1.46 7.57 14.39
C PRO A 159 -0.98 8.24 13.09
N SER A 160 0.33 8.44 12.95
CA SER A 160 0.94 9.01 11.75
C SER A 160 0.82 8.08 10.55
N ILE A 161 0.93 6.76 10.76
CA ILE A 161 0.73 5.77 9.69
C ILE A 161 -0.69 5.85 9.17
N VAL A 162 -1.69 5.86 10.07
CA VAL A 162 -3.11 5.94 9.70
C VAL A 162 -3.42 7.21 8.92
N GLU A 163 -2.86 8.35 9.35
CA GLU A 163 -3.05 9.62 8.64
C GLU A 163 -2.50 9.57 7.20
N GLU A 164 -1.28 9.06 7.02
CA GLU A 164 -0.66 8.96 5.69
C GLU A 164 -1.35 7.93 4.78
N LEU A 165 -1.79 6.80 5.34
CA LEU A 165 -2.56 5.80 4.59
C LEU A 165 -3.90 6.36 4.11
N ALA A 166 -4.59 7.16 4.94
CA ALA A 166 -5.86 7.77 4.56
C ALA A 166 -5.70 8.70 3.34
N LYS A 167 -4.59 9.45 3.25
CA LYS A 167 -4.25 10.29 2.08
C LYS A 167 -4.10 9.45 0.79
N MET A 168 -3.80 8.17 0.92
CA MET A 168 -3.68 7.21 -0.20
C MET A 168 -4.97 6.42 -0.45
N GLY A 169 -6.05 6.64 0.32
CA GLY A 169 -7.27 5.85 0.26
C GLY A 169 -7.13 4.43 0.80
N LEU A 170 -6.17 4.23 1.70
CA LEU A 170 -5.90 2.98 2.40
C LEU A 170 -6.29 3.09 3.88
N ILE A 171 -6.60 1.96 4.50
CA ILE A 171 -6.66 1.83 5.96
C ILE A 171 -5.74 0.71 6.42
N SER A 172 -5.26 0.85 7.66
CA SER A 172 -4.47 -0.19 8.32
C SER A 172 -5.41 -1.14 9.05
N GLU A 173 -5.39 -2.41 8.66
CA GLU A 173 -6.06 -3.51 9.38
C GLU A 173 -5.16 -4.07 10.49
N GLY A 174 -3.84 -3.86 10.37
CA GLY A 174 -2.87 -4.27 11.36
C GLY A 174 -1.47 -3.80 11.00
N PHE A 175 -0.67 -3.50 12.00
CA PHE A 175 0.74 -3.16 11.84
C PHE A 175 1.53 -3.91 12.91
N THR A 176 2.68 -4.42 12.49
CA THR A 176 3.59 -5.19 13.36
C THR A 176 5.01 -4.74 13.08
N LEU A 177 5.77 -4.56 14.14
CA LEU A 177 7.20 -4.34 14.16
C LEU A 177 7.87 -5.63 14.63
N THR A 178 8.45 -6.36 13.70
CA THR A 178 9.05 -7.67 13.98
C THR A 178 10.54 -7.59 14.28
N GLY A 179 11.22 -6.56 13.77
CA GLY A 179 12.66 -6.43 13.93
C GLY A 179 13.08 -4.98 14.12
N LEU A 180 13.97 -4.77 15.08
CA LEU A 180 14.64 -3.53 15.32
C LEU A 180 16.16 -3.77 15.26
N GLY A 181 16.78 -3.32 14.17
CA GLY A 181 18.19 -3.54 13.90
C GLY A 181 19.08 -2.49 14.57
N VAL A 182 19.60 -2.80 15.74
CA VAL A 182 20.57 -1.96 16.47
C VAL A 182 22.00 -2.41 16.13
N PRO A 183 22.99 -1.50 15.98
CA PRO A 183 24.38 -1.89 15.75
C PRO A 183 24.92 -2.80 16.85
N PRO A 184 25.76 -3.80 16.52
CA PRO A 184 26.29 -4.76 17.50
C PRO A 184 26.95 -4.13 18.72
N GLU A 185 27.65 -3.01 18.53
CA GLU A 185 28.31 -2.25 19.59
C GLU A 185 27.35 -1.63 20.62
N HIS A 186 26.07 -1.52 20.28
CA HIS A 186 25.02 -0.99 21.14
C HIS A 186 23.95 -2.03 21.50
N GLN A 187 24.13 -3.30 21.15
CA GLN A 187 23.20 -4.36 21.54
C GLN A 187 23.40 -4.67 23.03
N THR A 188 22.41 -4.33 23.86
CA THR A 188 22.31 -4.89 25.20
C THR A 188 21.92 -6.35 25.05
N PHE A 189 22.87 -7.26 25.25
CA PHE A 189 22.56 -8.67 25.41
C PHE A 189 21.73 -8.79 26.69
N ASP A 190 20.42 -8.96 26.56
CA ASP A 190 19.64 -9.62 27.59
C ASP A 190 20.18 -11.06 27.66
N SER A 191 21.16 -11.26 28.54
CA SER A 191 21.64 -12.55 28.96
C SER A 191 20.48 -13.27 29.66
N PHE A 192 19.76 -14.09 28.90
CA PHE A 192 18.94 -15.17 29.42
C PHE A 192 19.81 -16.41 29.68
#